data_AF-A0A1S9RDW0-F1
#
_entry.id   AF-A0A1S9RDW0-F1
#
_cell.length_a   1.000
_cell.length_b   1.000
_cell.length_c   1.000
_cell.angle_alpha   90.00
_cell.angle_beta   90.00
_cell.angle_gamma   90.00
#
_symmetry.space_group_name_H-M   'P 1'
#
loop_
_entity.id
_entity.type
_entity.pdbx_description
1 polymer ?
#
loop_
_entity_poly.entity_id
_entity_poly.type
_entity_poly.pdbx_seq_one_letter_code
_entity_poly.pdbx_strand_id
1 'polypeptide(L)'
;MAAISSYLRYSAADRRSGCPRLSLTLDAKPSIDLEVDTSYPITFTITREADDPERRPCIFHWDPIEDGFGQPGFMLFRQIPVGNPNFGWQPVSINPSESLAKSIQPREVLTSDPCIKELLPGASVSWEVSLPTVYFDSFRPGQFHQTLWVGGQIPLWD
;
A
#
# COMPACT_ATOMS: atom_id res chain seq x y z
N MET A 1 -17.51 -11.70 10.38
CA MET A 1 -17.08 -10.95 9.18
C MET A 1 -15.75 -11.51 8.72
N ALA A 2 -15.62 -11.93 7.47
CA ALA A 2 -14.34 -12.37 6.91
C ALA A 2 -13.52 -11.13 6.51
N ALA A 3 -12.33 -10.98 7.08
CA ALA A 3 -11.38 -9.95 6.69
C ALA A 3 -10.47 -10.48 5.59
N ILE A 4 -10.29 -9.73 4.51
CA ILE A 4 -9.24 -10.00 3.53
C ILE A 4 -7.90 -9.69 4.18
N SER A 5 -6.95 -10.62 4.10
CA SER A 5 -5.58 -10.46 4.60
C SER A 5 -4.57 -10.63 3.47
N SER A 6 -3.37 -10.09 3.64
CA SER A 6 -2.29 -10.26 2.67
C SER A 6 -2.00 -11.74 2.45
N TYR A 7 -1.94 -12.16 1.18
CA TYR A 7 -1.60 -13.54 0.82
C TYR A 7 -0.09 -13.82 0.99
N LEU A 8 0.73 -12.76 1.02
CA LEU A 8 2.15 -12.86 1.36
C LEU A 8 2.30 -12.98 2.88
N ARG A 9 2.61 -14.20 3.33
CA ARG A 9 3.08 -14.47 4.69
C ARG A 9 4.60 -14.54 4.66
N TYR A 10 5.26 -13.41 4.92
CA TYR A 10 6.70 -13.43 5.18
C TYR A 10 6.92 -14.09 6.54
N SER A 11 7.59 -15.23 6.54
CA SER A 11 8.01 -15.90 7.77
C SER A 11 9.35 -15.34 8.24
N ALA A 12 9.67 -15.53 9.52
CA ALA A 12 11.00 -15.18 10.04
C ALA A 12 12.15 -15.89 9.29
N ALA A 13 11.86 -17.02 8.61
CA ALA A 13 12.82 -17.79 7.81
C ALA A 13 13.09 -17.20 6.42
N ASP A 14 12.19 -16.36 5.89
CA ASP A 14 12.40 -15.66 4.61
C ASP A 14 13.30 -14.42 4.78
N ARG A 15 13.59 -14.05 6.03
CA ARG A 15 14.40 -12.88 6.37
C ARG A 15 15.89 -13.21 6.26
N ARG A 16 16.58 -12.51 5.36
CA ARG A 16 18.05 -12.52 5.35
C ARG A 16 18.57 -11.87 6.63
N SER A 17 19.57 -12.50 7.24
CA SER A 17 20.27 -11.91 8.40
C SER A 17 20.82 -10.53 8.01
N GLY A 18 20.62 -9.53 8.88
CA GLY A 18 21.04 -8.14 8.62
C GLY A 18 20.01 -7.25 7.92
N CYS A 19 18.89 -7.78 7.43
CA CYS A 19 17.83 -6.93 6.86
C CYS A 19 16.97 -6.29 7.97
N PRO A 20 16.80 -4.95 7.96
CA PRO A 20 15.87 -4.23 8.81
C PRO A 20 14.45 -4.81 8.75
N ARG A 21 13.74 -4.72 9.88
CA ARG A 21 12.36 -5.18 10.00
C ARG A 21 11.41 -4.02 9.76
N LEU A 22 10.87 -3.95 8.54
CA LEU A 22 9.92 -2.94 8.12
C LEU A 22 8.51 -3.53 8.01
N SER A 23 7.51 -2.78 8.45
CA SER A 23 6.09 -3.04 8.17
C SER A 23 5.49 -1.85 7.45
N LEU A 24 4.49 -2.12 6.60
CA LEU A 24 3.73 -1.11 5.88
C LEU A 24 2.26 -1.21 6.30
N THR A 25 1.67 -0.10 6.72
CA THR A 25 0.26 0.01 7.05
C THR A 25 -0.44 1.01 6.13
N LEU A 26 -1.74 0.78 5.91
CA LEU A 26 -2.61 1.65 5.15
C LEU A 26 -3.74 2.10 6.06
N ASP A 27 -3.99 3.40 6.07
CA ASP A 27 -5.13 4.00 6.76
C ASP A 27 -5.92 4.88 5.79
N ALA A 28 -7.23 4.88 5.94
CA ALA A 28 -8.15 5.72 5.17
C ALA A 28 -9.39 6.01 6.00
N LYS A 29 -10.07 7.12 5.71
CA LYS A 29 -11.32 7.48 6.40
C LYS A 29 -12.35 6.34 6.26
N PRO A 30 -13.16 6.02 7.27
CA PRO A 30 -14.08 4.89 7.19
C PRO A 30 -15.26 5.11 6.23
N SER A 31 -15.47 6.34 5.74
CA SER A 31 -16.58 6.73 4.89
C SER A 31 -16.19 7.88 3.97
N ILE A 32 -16.92 8.01 2.87
CA ILE A 32 -16.80 9.07 1.88
C ILE A 32 -18.19 9.59 1.50
N ASP A 33 -18.31 10.90 1.29
CA ASP A 33 -19.51 11.51 0.73
C ASP A 33 -19.31 11.75 -0.77
N LEU A 34 -19.91 10.90 -1.60
CA LEU A 34 -19.73 10.98 -3.07
C LEU A 34 -20.41 12.20 -3.71
N GLU A 35 -21.21 12.98 -2.97
CA GLU A 35 -21.80 14.23 -3.46
C GLU A 35 -20.88 15.43 -3.21
N VAL A 36 -19.98 15.34 -2.24
CA VAL A 36 -19.12 16.45 -1.78
C VAL A 36 -17.64 16.18 -2.03
N ASP A 37 -17.18 14.96 -1.77
CA ASP A 37 -15.77 14.58 -1.87
C ASP A 37 -15.38 14.33 -3.33
N THR A 38 -14.32 15.01 -3.78
CA THR A 38 -13.73 14.82 -5.12
C THR A 38 -12.45 13.99 -5.11
N SER A 39 -12.03 13.53 -3.92
CA SER A 39 -10.85 12.69 -3.73
C SER A 39 -10.98 11.91 -2.43
N TYR A 40 -10.20 10.84 -2.28
CA TYR A 40 -10.22 10.02 -1.07
C TYR A 40 -8.78 9.81 -0.57
N PRO A 41 -8.35 10.47 0.51
CA PRO A 41 -6.98 10.35 1.00
C PRO A 41 -6.72 8.97 1.60
N ILE A 42 -5.55 8.43 1.28
CA ILE A 42 -5.00 7.20 1.85
C ILE A 42 -3.62 7.51 2.40
N THR A 43 -3.37 7.05 3.62
CA THR A 43 -2.08 7.20 4.30
C THR A 43 -1.33 5.88 4.29
N PHE A 44 -0.18 5.86 3.65
CA PHE A 44 0.79 4.79 3.77
C PHE A 44 1.77 5.12 4.88
N THR A 45 2.04 4.16 5.77
CA THR A 45 3.05 4.32 6.82
C THR A 45 4.01 3.16 6.80
N ILE A 46 5.31 3.45 6.65
CA ILE A 46 6.38 2.46 6.83
C ILE A 46 6.94 2.64 8.22
N THR A 47 6.97 1.56 8.99
CA THR A 47 7.48 1.53 10.37
C THR A 47 8.60 0.52 10.51
N ARG A 48 9.70 0.92 11.14
CA ARG A 48 10.76 0.00 11.54
C ARG A 48 10.50 -0.51 12.96
N GLU A 49 10.57 -1.82 13.16
CA GLU A 49 10.38 -2.42 14.48
C GLU A 49 11.39 -1.87 15.50
N ALA A 50 10.94 -1.66 16.75
CA ALA A 50 11.79 -1.11 17.81
C ALA A 50 12.84 -2.12 18.32
N ASP A 51 12.51 -3.41 18.26
CA ASP A 51 13.38 -4.53 18.64
C ASP A 51 14.20 -5.08 17.46
N ASP A 52 14.30 -4.32 16.37
CA ASP A 52 15.11 -4.72 15.21
C ASP A 52 16.56 -5.00 15.66
N PRO A 53 17.08 -6.22 15.41
CA PRO A 53 18.45 -6.56 15.76
C PRO A 53 19.48 -5.78 14.94
N GLU A 54 19.11 -5.32 13.74
CA GLU A 54 19.93 -4.36 12.99
C GLU A 54 19.71 -2.98 13.61
N ARG A 55 20.81 -2.30 13.98
CA ARG A 55 20.77 -0.98 14.66
C ARG A 55 21.20 0.16 13.76
N ARG A 56 21.88 -0.12 12.65
CA ARG A 56 22.27 0.90 11.66
C ARG A 56 21.02 1.56 11.09
N PRO A 57 21.06 2.85 10.73
CA PRO A 57 19.96 3.49 10.02
C PRO A 57 19.59 2.71 8.75
N CYS A 58 18.29 2.65 8.45
CA CYS A 58 17.77 2.00 7.27
C CYS A 58 17.41 3.07 6.25
N ILE A 59 18.18 3.17 5.17
CA ILE A 59 17.90 4.08 4.07
C ILE A 59 17.16 3.32 2.97
N PHE A 60 16.04 3.86 2.52
CA PHE A 60 15.26 3.27 1.45
C PHE A 60 14.60 4.35 0.60
N HIS A 61 14.29 4.00 -0.64
CA HIS A 61 13.44 4.79 -1.50
C HIS A 61 12.06 4.12 -1.56
N TRP A 62 11.00 4.91 -1.34
CA TRP A 62 9.64 4.43 -1.51
C TRP A 62 8.72 5.57 -1.97
N ASP A 63 8.17 5.42 -3.17
CA ASP A 63 7.26 6.37 -3.80
C ASP A 63 5.80 5.91 -3.55
N PRO A 64 4.98 6.68 -2.82
CA PRO A 64 3.60 6.28 -2.52
C PRO A 64 2.72 6.13 -3.76
N ILE A 65 3.08 6.75 -4.89
CA ILE A 65 2.34 6.65 -6.15
C ILE A 65 2.79 5.41 -6.92
N GLU A 66 4.10 5.26 -7.15
CA GLU A 66 4.63 4.17 -7.96
C GLU A 66 4.69 2.84 -7.20
N ASP A 67 5.22 2.83 -5.97
CA ASP A 67 5.37 1.62 -5.15
C ASP A 67 4.09 1.30 -4.36
N GLY A 68 3.33 2.34 -3.97
CA GLY A 68 2.06 2.20 -3.27
C GLY A 68 0.95 1.66 -4.16
N PHE A 69 0.66 2.35 -5.28
CA PHE A 69 -0.43 2.01 -6.20
C PHE A 69 0.02 1.23 -7.45
N GLY A 70 1.32 0.99 -7.61
CA GLY A 70 1.82 0.17 -8.70
C GLY A 70 1.44 -1.30 -8.58
N GLN A 71 1.70 -2.08 -9.65
CA GLN A 71 1.50 -3.53 -9.61
C GLN A 71 2.62 -4.22 -8.82
N PRO A 72 2.33 -5.19 -7.94
CA PRO A 72 1.00 -5.72 -7.56
C PRO A 72 0.36 -4.99 -6.35
N GLY A 73 1.01 -3.93 -5.85
CA GLY A 73 0.88 -3.32 -4.53
C GLY A 73 -0.54 -3.11 -4.02
N PHE A 74 -1.37 -2.31 -4.68
CA PHE A 74 -2.69 -1.92 -4.16
C PHE A 74 -3.86 -2.64 -4.83
N MET A 75 -4.74 -3.20 -4.00
CA MET A 75 -6.00 -3.82 -4.42
C MET A 75 -7.17 -3.21 -3.68
N LEU A 76 -8.24 -2.92 -4.43
CA LEU A 76 -9.53 -2.53 -3.89
C LEU A 76 -10.52 -3.66 -4.08
N PHE A 77 -11.27 -3.98 -3.03
CA PHE A 77 -12.34 -4.96 -3.05
C PHE A 77 -13.66 -4.27 -2.75
N ARG A 78 -14.71 -4.69 -3.45
CA ARG A 78 -16.09 -4.31 -3.17
C ARG A 78 -16.83 -5.48 -2.55
N GLN A 79 -17.71 -5.20 -1.59
CA GLN A 79 -18.59 -6.21 -1.02
C GLN A 79 -19.80 -6.40 -1.92
N ILE A 80 -19.99 -7.62 -2.41
CA ILE A 80 -21.24 -8.01 -3.08
C ILE A 80 -22.28 -8.31 -1.99
N PRO A 81 -23.51 -7.75 -2.07
CA PRO A 81 -24.56 -7.94 -1.07
C PRO A 81 -25.05 -9.38 -0.93
N VAL A 82 -25.56 -9.72 0.26
CA VAL A 82 -26.19 -11.00 0.56
C VAL A 82 -27.40 -11.19 -0.38
N GLY A 83 -27.56 -12.39 -0.93
CA GLY A 83 -28.61 -12.71 -1.91
C GLY A 83 -28.14 -12.73 -3.36
N ASN A 84 -26.92 -12.26 -3.64
CA ASN A 84 -26.23 -12.53 -4.90
C ASN A 84 -25.52 -13.90 -4.83
N PRO A 85 -25.56 -14.75 -5.87
CA PRO A 85 -24.83 -16.01 -5.90
C PRO A 85 -23.31 -15.85 -5.72
N ASN A 86 -22.78 -14.66 -6.03
CA ASN A 86 -21.36 -14.31 -5.86
C ASN A 86 -21.12 -13.42 -4.63
N PHE A 87 -21.92 -13.56 -3.57
CA PHE A 87 -21.77 -12.86 -2.30
C PHE A 87 -20.34 -12.99 -1.74
N GLY A 88 -19.78 -11.88 -1.28
CA GLY A 88 -18.43 -11.81 -0.72
C GLY A 88 -17.63 -10.62 -1.23
N TRP A 89 -16.33 -10.62 -0.95
CA TRP A 89 -15.42 -9.59 -1.43
C TRP A 89 -14.94 -9.92 -2.84
N GLN A 90 -15.09 -8.98 -3.76
CA GLN A 90 -14.60 -9.11 -5.13
C GLN A 90 -13.63 -7.99 -5.47
N PRO A 91 -12.50 -8.28 -6.14
CA PRO A 91 -11.57 -7.25 -6.57
C PRO A 91 -12.26 -6.34 -7.60
N VAL A 92 -12.02 -5.04 -7.47
CA VAL A 92 -12.37 -4.06 -8.49
C VAL A 92 -11.38 -4.23 -9.64
N SER A 93 -11.90 -4.59 -10.82
CA SER A 93 -11.10 -4.68 -12.03
C SER A 93 -10.80 -3.27 -12.52
N ILE A 94 -9.51 -2.97 -12.67
CA ILE A 94 -9.02 -1.72 -13.27
C ILE A 94 -8.37 -2.05 -14.60
N ASN A 95 -8.55 -1.16 -15.55
CA ASN A 95 -7.89 -1.26 -16.83
C ASN A 95 -6.36 -1.13 -16.65
N PRO A 96 -5.55 -2.11 -17.08
CA PRO A 96 -4.10 -2.06 -16.94
C PRO A 96 -3.45 -0.81 -17.57
N SER A 97 -4.06 -0.23 -18.61
CA SER A 97 -3.56 1.01 -19.23
C SER A 97 -3.71 2.25 -18.35
N GLU A 98 -4.54 2.17 -17.31
CA GLU A 98 -4.77 3.23 -16.34
C GLU A 98 -4.00 2.98 -15.03
N SER A 99 -3.19 1.91 -14.97
CA SER A 99 -2.29 1.64 -13.85
C SER A 99 -1.23 2.72 -13.75
N LEU A 100 -0.97 3.19 -12.52
CA LEU A 100 0.04 4.19 -12.24
C LEU A 100 1.48 3.65 -12.27
N ALA A 101 1.68 2.32 -12.22
CA ALA A 101 2.99 1.72 -12.38
C ALA A 101 3.45 1.81 -13.84
N LYS A 102 4.34 2.78 -14.12
CA LYS A 102 4.85 2.97 -15.49
C LYS A 102 6.03 2.09 -15.87
N SER A 103 6.70 1.39 -14.96
CA SER A 103 7.70 0.39 -15.36
C SER A 103 8.24 -0.43 -14.19
N ILE A 104 8.64 -1.67 -14.44
CA ILE A 104 9.46 -2.50 -13.53
C ILE A 104 10.97 -2.23 -13.78
N GLN A 105 11.31 -1.24 -14.60
CA GLN A 105 12.71 -0.86 -14.89
C GLN A 105 13.37 -0.30 -13.62
N PRO A 106 14.68 -0.59 -13.39
CA PRO A 106 15.45 0.07 -12.35
C PRO A 106 15.36 1.59 -12.50
N ARG A 107 14.89 2.28 -11.46
CA ARG A 107 14.73 3.74 -11.45
C ARG A 107 16.06 4.39 -11.10
N GLU A 108 16.53 5.33 -11.92
CA GLU A 108 17.57 6.27 -11.50
C GLU A 108 16.93 7.30 -10.57
N VAL A 109 17.34 7.28 -9.31
CA VAL A 109 16.82 8.17 -8.27
C VAL A 109 17.92 9.16 -7.91
N LEU A 110 17.60 10.46 -7.92
CA LEU A 110 18.52 11.49 -7.44
C LEU A 110 18.64 11.41 -5.92
N THR A 111 19.80 11.71 -5.37
CA THR A 111 20.02 11.71 -3.91
C THR A 111 19.17 12.73 -3.15
N SER A 112 18.59 13.71 -3.86
CA SER A 112 17.65 14.70 -3.33
C SER A 112 16.19 14.31 -3.49
N ASP A 113 15.88 13.11 -3.98
CA ASP A 113 14.50 12.66 -4.16
C ASP A 113 13.78 12.60 -2.80
N PRO A 114 12.64 13.31 -2.61
CA PRO A 114 11.92 13.34 -1.34
C PRO A 114 11.37 11.98 -0.91
N CYS A 115 11.34 10.99 -1.81
CA CYS A 115 10.94 9.62 -1.53
C CYS A 115 12.06 8.78 -0.88
N ILE A 116 13.29 9.30 -0.83
CA ILE A 116 14.36 8.73 -0.02
C ILE A 116 14.11 9.07 1.45
N LYS A 117 14.08 8.04 2.30
CA LYS A 117 13.89 8.15 3.74
C LYS A 117 14.93 7.35 4.50
N GLU A 118 15.18 7.78 5.73
CA GLU A 118 16.01 7.10 6.71
C GLU A 118 15.19 6.80 7.95
N LEU A 119 15.22 5.55 8.43
CA LEU A 119 14.54 5.14 9.67
C LEU A 119 15.51 4.50 10.65
N LEU A 120 15.48 4.98 11.89
CA LEU A 120 16.04 4.31 13.06
C LEU A 120 15.05 3.26 13.61
N PRO A 121 15.52 2.27 14.41
CA PRO A 121 14.62 1.32 15.07
C PRO A 121 13.51 2.04 15.86
N GLY A 122 12.26 1.65 15.65
CA GLY A 122 11.08 2.25 16.29
C GLY A 122 10.54 3.52 15.62
N ALA A 123 11.21 4.03 14.58
CA ALA A 123 10.74 5.18 13.82
C ALA A 123 9.76 4.77 12.71
N SER A 124 8.95 5.74 12.27
CA SER A 124 8.04 5.59 11.14
C SER A 124 8.07 6.83 10.25
N VAL A 125 7.62 6.66 9.01
CA VAL A 125 7.38 7.72 8.05
C VAL A 125 6.06 7.46 7.34
N SER A 126 5.32 8.52 7.06
CA SER A 126 4.00 8.42 6.43
C SER A 126 3.88 9.35 5.22
N TRP A 127 3.08 8.91 4.25
CA TRP A 127 2.69 9.68 3.08
C TRP A 127 1.17 9.64 2.96
N GLU A 128 0.55 10.81 2.92
CA GLU A 128 -0.85 10.94 2.54
C GLU A 128 -0.93 11.24 1.05
N VAL A 129 -1.66 10.41 0.31
CA VAL A 129 -1.88 10.55 -1.13
C VAL A 129 -3.34 10.32 -1.46
N SER A 130 -3.83 11.00 -2.50
CA SER A 130 -5.18 10.73 -2.99
C SER A 130 -5.25 9.36 -3.65
N LEU A 131 -6.30 8.60 -3.32
CA LEU A 131 -6.66 7.38 -4.03
C LEU A 131 -6.79 7.72 -5.53
N PRO A 132 -6.12 6.97 -6.42
CA PRO A 132 -6.18 7.24 -7.84
C PRO A 132 -7.60 7.20 -8.38
N THR A 133 -7.92 8.06 -9.34
CA THR A 133 -9.26 8.20 -9.92
C THR A 133 -9.85 6.88 -10.41
N VAL A 134 -9.02 5.99 -10.95
CA VAL A 134 -9.41 4.65 -11.42
C VAL A 134 -10.04 3.77 -10.32
N TYR A 135 -9.64 3.97 -9.07
CA TYR A 135 -10.25 3.31 -7.92
C TYR A 135 -11.40 4.14 -7.36
N PHE A 136 -11.23 5.46 -7.27
CA PHE A 136 -12.24 6.38 -6.74
C PHE A 136 -13.57 6.27 -7.51
N ASP A 137 -13.50 6.25 -8.83
CA ASP A 137 -14.66 6.14 -9.73
C ASP A 137 -15.39 4.79 -9.63
N SER A 138 -14.84 3.82 -8.90
CA SER A 138 -15.49 2.54 -8.61
C SER A 138 -16.43 2.60 -7.40
N PHE A 139 -16.31 3.62 -6.54
CA PHE A 139 -17.17 3.78 -5.37
C PHE A 139 -18.62 4.03 -5.75
N ARG A 140 -19.54 3.42 -5.00
CA ARG A 140 -20.99 3.56 -5.18
C ARG A 140 -21.66 3.81 -3.83
N PRO A 141 -22.70 4.64 -3.77
CA PRO A 141 -23.46 4.86 -2.54
C PRO A 141 -23.95 3.54 -1.93
N GLY A 142 -23.80 3.41 -0.61
CA GLY A 142 -24.28 2.24 0.15
C GLY A 142 -23.47 0.94 -0.03
N GLN A 143 -22.32 0.99 -0.73
CA GLN A 143 -21.44 -0.18 -0.89
C GLN A 143 -20.23 -0.11 0.04
N PHE A 144 -19.89 -1.27 0.62
CA PHE A 144 -18.69 -1.43 1.43
C PHE A 144 -17.49 -1.79 0.56
N HIS A 145 -16.36 -1.17 0.86
CA HIS A 145 -15.10 -1.39 0.18
C HIS A 145 -14.02 -1.77 1.20
N GLN A 146 -13.05 -2.57 0.76
CA GLN A 146 -11.89 -2.94 1.55
C GLN A 146 -10.63 -2.74 0.70
N THR A 147 -9.65 -2.02 1.23
CA THR A 147 -8.34 -1.86 0.63
C THR A 147 -7.36 -2.90 1.16
N LEU A 148 -6.48 -3.39 0.30
CA LEU A 148 -5.40 -4.29 0.66
C LEU A 148 -4.13 -3.85 -0.06
N TRP A 149 -3.01 -3.83 0.66
CA TRP A 149 -1.70 -3.83 0.03
C TRP A 149 -1.10 -5.23 0.10
N VAL A 150 -0.82 -5.84 -1.04
CA VAL A 150 -0.52 -7.28 -1.11
C VAL A 150 0.87 -7.63 -0.63
N GLY A 151 1.76 -6.63 -0.47
CA GLY A 151 3.17 -6.82 -0.21
C GLY A 151 4.03 -6.47 -1.42
N GLY A 152 5.29 -6.16 -1.16
CA GLY A 152 6.28 -5.81 -2.16
C GLY A 152 7.67 -5.78 -1.55
N GLN A 153 8.70 -5.84 -2.38
CA GLN A 153 10.07 -5.64 -1.94
C GLN A 153 10.36 -4.15 -1.86
N ILE A 154 10.82 -3.68 -0.70
CA ILE A 154 11.36 -2.33 -0.55
C ILE A 154 12.87 -2.44 -0.71
N PRO A 155 13.46 -1.94 -1.81
CA PRO A 155 14.90 -1.98 -2.00
C PRO A 155 15.58 -1.10 -0.95
N LEU A 156 16.57 -1.67 -0.27
CA LEU A 156 17.40 -0.97 0.71
C LEU A 156 18.68 -0.47 0.05
N TRP A 157 19.16 0.69 0.47
CA TRP A 157 20.45 1.22 0.06
C TRP A 157 21.44 1.03 1.22
N ASP A 158 22.63 0.51 0.90
CA ASP A 158 23.76 0.36 1.85
C ASP A 158 24.59 1.64 1.94
#